data_AF-I3DU17-F1
#
_entry.id   AF-I3DU17-F1
#
_cell.length_a   1.000
_cell.length_b   1.000
_cell.length_c   1.000
_cell.angle_alpha   90.00
_cell.angle_beta   90.00
_cell.angle_gamma   90.00
#
_symmetry.space_group_name_H-M   'P 1'
#
loop_
_entity.id
_entity.type
_entity.pdbx_description
1 polymer ?
#
loop_
_entity_poly.entity_id
_entity_poly.type
_entity_poly.pdbx_seq_one_letter_code
_entity_poly.pdbx_strand_id
1 'polypeptide(L)'
;MDNLLKSLIEENYFINEKKKSGAELEINNDYHGEKNHPLKNDLLSFIEFLGLRLNCKYIVAFGCKHIDILEKLSLKFKIIVLDRKHNIENSINNKISDTWIEYNFEEVKILPISDQVLNESLILCLNQIEYLENPMNLLLNIQTAMKYSPMCLITTPERELQQPPDSSFILKSKRNWNISEFKKLLNHLIFNIEFLGLTKINKSTNKKDQILAIIGNEDLSKESFDDDFKVVALMAVYNEEDVIYYSINKLIEQKIYVYVLDNWSTDKTYDILKYFKSNPYFIGCERFPFTQPNENDNKFNFAQILERKEELSSSLDANWFIHCDADEIRESPWEELSLRDAIQYVDQMGYNAIDHTVINFHPIDNTFTSGDFEKHFKYFDFGIYHGGFIKTWKKTDQRINLLNSGGHDAQFNNRKVAPFKFLVKHYPLRSQMHAERKIFLERKPKFMDELKNKGWHIQYNGINNGDSFLRNPNELFLYSKNNFSSCFLVERLSNLYNWL
;
A
#
# COMPACT_ATOMS: atom_id res chain seq x y z
N MET A 1 7.50 10.52 -34.39
CA MET A 1 6.18 10.88 -33.83
C MET A 1 5.07 10.48 -34.78
N ASP A 2 5.16 10.83 -36.07
CA ASP A 2 4.10 10.54 -37.06
C ASP A 2 3.80 9.05 -37.27
N ASN A 3 4.81 8.18 -37.34
CA ASN A 3 4.59 6.73 -37.48
C ASN A 3 3.94 6.11 -36.22
N LEU A 4 4.31 6.60 -35.03
CA LEU A 4 3.74 6.16 -33.75
C LEU A 4 2.26 6.56 -33.66
N LEU A 5 1.96 7.83 -33.95
CA LEU A 5 0.60 8.35 -33.96
C LEU A 5 -0.27 7.62 -34.98
N LYS A 6 0.26 7.35 -36.17
CA LYS A 6 -0.46 6.62 -37.22
C LYS A 6 -0.82 5.20 -36.78
N SER A 7 0.14 4.46 -36.20
CA SER A 7 -0.11 3.12 -35.65
C SER A 7 -1.17 3.13 -34.56
N LEU A 8 -1.12 4.10 -33.63
CA LEU A 8 -2.11 4.22 -32.56
C LEU A 8 -3.50 4.57 -33.07
N ILE A 9 -3.62 5.45 -34.08
CA ILE A 9 -4.91 5.76 -34.71
C ILE A 9 -5.47 4.52 -35.41
N GLU A 10 -4.64 3.78 -36.14
CA GLU A 10 -5.03 2.54 -36.82
C GLU A 10 -5.51 1.46 -35.83
N GLU A 11 -4.89 1.37 -34.65
CA GLU A 11 -5.29 0.47 -33.57
C GLU A 11 -6.37 1.05 -32.65
N ASN A 12 -6.95 2.21 -32.99
CA ASN A 12 -7.94 2.93 -32.19
C ASN A 12 -7.50 3.09 -30.71
N TYR A 13 -6.22 3.41 -30.48
CA TYR A 13 -5.62 3.54 -29.16
C TYR A 13 -5.82 2.30 -28.28
N PHE A 14 -5.78 1.12 -28.90
CA PHE A 14 -6.01 -0.21 -28.32
C PHE A 14 -7.44 -0.47 -27.83
N ILE A 15 -8.41 0.40 -28.14
CA ILE A 15 -9.80 0.25 -27.71
C ILE A 15 -10.52 -0.77 -28.59
N ASN A 16 -11.04 -1.83 -27.97
CA ASN A 16 -11.86 -2.82 -28.64
C ASN A 16 -13.28 -2.88 -28.06
N GLU A 17 -14.18 -2.06 -28.62
CA GLU A 17 -15.57 -1.95 -28.15
C GLU A 17 -16.37 -3.27 -28.24
N LYS A 18 -15.95 -4.21 -29.07
CA LYS A 18 -16.63 -5.50 -29.26
C LYS A 18 -16.17 -6.58 -28.27
N LYS A 19 -15.03 -6.37 -27.60
CA LYS A 19 -14.43 -7.34 -26.69
C LYS A 19 -14.63 -6.85 -25.27
N LYS A 20 -15.59 -7.46 -24.55
CA LYS A 20 -15.54 -7.42 -23.09
C LYS A 20 -14.24 -8.07 -22.67
N SER A 21 -13.48 -7.42 -21.79
CA SER A 21 -12.46 -8.15 -21.06
C SER A 21 -13.20 -9.27 -20.33
N GLY A 22 -12.78 -10.53 -20.50
CA GLY A 22 -13.35 -11.64 -19.72
C GLY A 22 -13.08 -11.50 -18.21
N ALA A 23 -12.48 -10.38 -17.78
CA ALA A 23 -12.49 -9.96 -16.42
C ALA A 23 -13.91 -9.48 -16.10
N GLU A 24 -14.78 -10.42 -15.73
CA GLU A 24 -15.69 -10.13 -14.62
C GLU A 24 -14.79 -9.73 -13.45
N LEU A 25 -14.38 -8.46 -13.42
CA LEU A 25 -13.96 -7.82 -12.20
C LEU A 25 -15.21 -7.89 -11.34
N GLU A 26 -15.31 -8.93 -10.51
CA GLU A 26 -16.37 -9.16 -9.53
C GLU A 26 -16.31 -8.12 -8.41
N ILE A 27 -16.12 -6.85 -8.77
CA ILE A 27 -16.18 -5.67 -7.88
C ILE A 27 -17.54 -5.61 -7.17
N ASN A 28 -18.57 -6.24 -7.74
CA ASN A 28 -19.91 -6.27 -7.20
C ASN A 28 -20.30 -7.57 -6.44
N ASN A 29 -19.50 -8.65 -6.49
CA ASN A 29 -19.91 -9.94 -5.90
C ASN A 29 -18.99 -10.49 -4.78
N ASP A 30 -17.77 -9.96 -4.61
CA ASP A 30 -16.84 -10.40 -3.54
C ASP A 30 -17.07 -9.68 -2.19
N TYR A 31 -18.10 -8.84 -2.11
CA TYR A 31 -18.60 -8.26 -0.86
C TYR A 31 -19.88 -8.95 -0.45
N HIS A 32 -19.82 -9.79 0.57
CA HIS A 32 -21.00 -10.48 1.10
C HIS A 32 -21.71 -9.67 2.23
N GLY A 33 -21.39 -8.40 2.41
CA GLY A 33 -21.81 -7.60 3.56
C GLY A 33 -23.16 -6.92 3.45
N GLU A 34 -24.07 -7.26 4.38
CA GLU A 34 -25.30 -6.51 4.66
C GLU A 34 -25.03 -5.08 5.17
N LYS A 35 -23.83 -4.81 5.68
CA LYS A 35 -23.41 -3.47 6.10
C LYS A 35 -22.64 -2.80 4.98
N ASN A 36 -23.25 -1.81 4.33
CA ASN A 36 -22.50 -0.79 3.59
C ASN A 36 -21.52 -0.11 4.55
N HIS A 37 -20.26 -0.54 4.62
CA HIS A 37 -19.20 0.30 5.13
C HIS A 37 -18.89 1.30 4.01
N PRO A 38 -19.39 2.55 4.06
CA PRO A 38 -19.06 3.50 3.00
C PRO A 38 -17.55 3.64 3.00
N LEU A 39 -16.91 3.28 1.89
CA LEU A 39 -15.52 3.64 1.65
C LEU A 39 -15.48 5.17 1.73
N LYS A 40 -15.02 5.75 2.83
CA LYS A 40 -15.12 7.21 3.04
C LYS A 40 -14.08 8.01 2.25
N ASN A 41 -13.13 7.31 1.61
CA ASN A 41 -11.96 7.93 0.99
C ASN A 41 -12.15 8.05 -0.52
N ASP A 42 -11.80 9.22 -1.01
CA ASP A 42 -11.85 9.61 -2.39
C ASP A 42 -10.43 9.85 -2.94
N LEU A 43 -10.36 10.03 -4.25
CA LEU A 43 -9.11 10.38 -4.93
C LEU A 43 -8.44 11.63 -4.32
N LEU A 44 -9.21 12.61 -3.84
CA LEU A 44 -8.67 13.81 -3.17
C LEU A 44 -7.77 13.44 -1.98
N SER A 45 -8.25 12.59 -1.09
CA SER A 45 -7.51 12.18 0.11
C SER A 45 -6.21 11.45 -0.26
N PHE A 46 -6.25 10.68 -1.35
CA PHE A 46 -5.07 9.99 -1.88
C PHE A 46 -4.06 10.94 -2.53
N ILE A 47 -4.53 11.92 -3.32
CA ILE A 47 -3.68 12.97 -3.89
C ILE A 47 -2.96 13.72 -2.77
N GLU A 48 -3.70 14.10 -1.71
CA GLU A 48 -3.13 14.80 -0.57
C GLU A 48 -2.07 13.96 0.14
N PHE A 49 -2.40 12.69 0.44
CA PHE A 49 -1.47 11.75 1.05
C PHE A 49 -0.17 11.63 0.25
N LEU A 50 -0.25 11.44 -1.07
CA LEU A 50 0.93 11.33 -1.92
C LEU A 50 1.71 12.65 -2.01
N GLY A 51 1.02 13.78 -2.22
CA GLY A 51 1.68 15.09 -2.31
C GLY A 51 2.49 15.42 -1.06
N LEU A 52 1.94 15.12 0.14
CA LEU A 52 2.65 15.30 1.41
C LEU A 52 3.81 14.30 1.57
N ARG A 53 3.61 13.02 1.21
CA ARG A 53 4.66 11.99 1.31
C ARG A 53 5.84 12.24 0.38
N LEU A 54 5.57 12.78 -0.80
CA LEU A 54 6.58 13.14 -1.80
C LEU A 54 7.21 14.52 -1.52
N ASN A 55 6.74 15.23 -0.48
CA ASN A 55 7.16 16.60 -0.17
C ASN A 55 6.97 17.56 -1.36
N CYS A 56 5.91 17.37 -2.14
CA CYS A 56 5.56 18.24 -3.25
C CYS A 56 5.10 19.60 -2.73
N LYS A 57 5.52 20.66 -3.40
CA LYS A 57 5.09 22.05 -3.15
C LYS A 57 3.99 22.47 -4.10
N TYR A 58 3.98 21.89 -5.29
CA TYR A 58 3.05 22.24 -6.36
C TYR A 58 2.16 21.07 -6.75
N ILE A 59 0.94 21.39 -7.17
CA ILE A 59 0.09 20.52 -7.97
C ILE A 59 0.03 21.11 -9.38
N VAL A 60 0.43 20.33 -10.37
CA VAL A 60 0.31 20.70 -11.79
C VAL A 60 -0.86 19.92 -12.39
N ALA A 61 -1.97 20.60 -12.64
CA ALA A 61 -3.20 20.01 -13.14
C ALA A 61 -3.34 20.24 -14.65
N PHE A 62 -3.41 19.16 -15.42
CA PHE A 62 -3.78 19.15 -16.82
C PHE A 62 -5.31 19.05 -16.94
N GLY A 63 -5.96 20.20 -17.06
CA GLY A 63 -7.41 20.35 -17.10
C GLY A 63 -8.01 20.84 -15.78
N CYS A 64 -9.13 21.57 -15.87
CA CYS A 64 -9.80 22.19 -14.72
C CYS A 64 -11.18 21.60 -14.37
N LYS A 65 -11.54 20.43 -14.93
CA LYS A 65 -12.87 19.81 -14.72
C LYS A 65 -13.18 19.47 -13.27
N HIS A 66 -12.18 19.05 -12.52
CA HIS A 66 -12.30 18.69 -11.10
C HIS A 66 -11.86 19.86 -10.21
N ILE A 67 -12.44 21.03 -10.47
CA ILE A 67 -12.11 22.29 -9.79
C ILE A 67 -12.30 22.20 -8.27
N ASP A 68 -13.29 21.41 -7.83
CA ASP A 68 -13.63 21.18 -6.44
C ASP A 68 -12.58 20.35 -5.68
N ILE A 69 -11.86 19.47 -6.39
CA ILE A 69 -10.70 18.75 -5.86
C ILE A 69 -9.53 19.74 -5.74
N LEU A 70 -9.26 20.51 -6.80
CA LEU A 70 -8.15 21.47 -6.82
C LEU A 70 -8.32 22.58 -5.78
N GLU A 71 -9.54 23.06 -5.54
CA GLU A 71 -9.86 24.02 -4.48
C GLU A 71 -9.41 23.52 -3.11
N LYS A 72 -9.73 22.28 -2.76
CA LYS A 72 -9.35 21.69 -1.46
C LYS A 72 -7.84 21.46 -1.36
N LEU A 73 -7.19 21.10 -2.46
CA LEU A 73 -5.74 20.94 -2.52
C LEU A 73 -5.01 22.29 -2.39
N SER A 74 -5.62 23.41 -2.84
CA SER A 74 -5.01 24.75 -2.76
C SER A 74 -4.72 25.20 -1.31
N LEU A 75 -5.38 24.57 -0.33
CA LEU A 75 -5.11 24.80 1.09
C LEU A 75 -3.73 24.28 1.55
N LYS A 76 -3.12 23.38 0.79
CA LYS A 76 -1.86 22.68 1.15
C LYS A 76 -0.77 22.85 0.11
N PHE A 77 -1.13 23.07 -1.15
CA PHE A 77 -0.21 23.12 -2.28
C PHE A 77 -0.45 24.36 -3.14
N LYS A 78 0.60 24.81 -3.83
CA LYS A 78 0.45 25.80 -4.88
C LYS A 78 -0.10 25.13 -6.14
N ILE A 79 -1.24 25.61 -6.62
CA ILE A 79 -1.89 25.01 -7.79
C ILE A 79 -1.45 25.74 -9.06
N ILE A 80 -1.09 24.96 -10.09
CA ILE A 80 -0.86 25.42 -11.45
C ILE A 80 -1.83 24.65 -12.35
N VAL A 81 -2.68 25.37 -13.08
CA VAL A 81 -3.70 24.74 -13.95
C VAL A 81 -3.40 25.09 -15.39
N LEU A 82 -3.28 24.07 -16.23
CA LEU A 82 -3.23 24.23 -17.68
C LEU A 82 -4.58 23.81 -18.25
N ASP A 83 -5.21 24.65 -19.05
CA ASP A 83 -6.41 24.28 -19.82
C ASP A 83 -6.60 25.26 -20.99
N ARG A 84 -7.57 25.00 -21.87
CA ARG A 84 -7.94 25.93 -22.94
C ARG A 84 -8.56 27.20 -22.36
N LYS A 85 -8.35 28.32 -23.04
CA LYS A 85 -8.87 29.65 -22.66
C LYS A 85 -10.32 29.65 -22.18
N HIS A 86 -11.22 29.06 -22.96
CA HIS A 86 -12.64 29.02 -22.62
C HIS A 86 -12.93 28.28 -21.31
N ASN A 87 -12.23 27.17 -21.03
CA ASN A 87 -12.38 26.42 -19.79
C ASN A 87 -11.85 27.21 -18.59
N ILE A 88 -10.72 27.91 -18.78
CA ILE A 88 -10.14 28.80 -17.77
C ILE A 88 -11.11 29.94 -17.45
N GLU A 89 -11.64 30.63 -18.47
CA GLU A 89 -12.58 31.76 -18.29
C GLU A 89 -13.83 31.34 -17.50
N ASN A 90 -14.34 30.13 -17.75
CA ASN A 90 -15.47 29.56 -16.98
C ASN A 90 -15.10 29.20 -15.53
N SER A 91 -13.81 29.05 -15.22
CA SER A 91 -13.33 28.50 -13.94
C SER A 91 -12.55 29.51 -13.08
N ILE A 92 -12.10 30.62 -13.65
CA ILE A 92 -11.16 31.57 -13.01
C ILE A 92 -11.76 32.26 -11.79
N ASN A 93 -13.09 32.39 -11.74
CA ASN A 93 -13.81 32.97 -10.61
C ASN A 93 -13.67 32.15 -9.32
N ASN A 94 -13.25 30.89 -9.40
CA ASN A 94 -13.10 30.03 -8.23
C ASN A 94 -11.87 30.37 -7.38
N LYS A 95 -10.97 31.27 -7.83
CA LYS A 95 -9.76 31.74 -7.09
C LYS A 95 -8.86 30.61 -6.51
N ILE A 96 -8.91 29.42 -7.11
CA ILE A 96 -8.24 28.21 -6.60
C ILE A 96 -6.75 28.10 -6.94
N SER A 97 -6.29 28.93 -7.87
CA SER A 97 -4.97 28.83 -8.47
C SER A 97 -4.41 30.23 -8.68
N ASP A 98 -3.17 30.41 -8.23
CA ASP A 98 -2.39 31.60 -8.49
C ASP A 98 -1.86 31.63 -9.92
N THR A 99 -1.90 30.49 -10.64
CA THR A 99 -1.30 30.35 -11.97
C THR A 99 -2.21 29.54 -12.90
N TRP A 100 -2.83 30.26 -13.84
CA TRP A 100 -3.61 29.71 -14.94
C TRP A 100 -2.82 29.86 -16.23
N ILE A 101 -2.63 28.76 -16.95
CA ILE A 101 -1.87 28.73 -18.19
C ILE A 101 -2.79 28.28 -19.32
N GLU A 102 -3.02 29.17 -20.28
CA GLU A 102 -3.73 28.80 -21.52
C GLU A 102 -2.90 27.78 -22.29
N TYR A 103 -3.44 26.57 -22.43
CA TYR A 103 -2.77 25.47 -23.11
C TYR A 103 -3.78 24.58 -23.83
N ASN A 104 -3.59 24.41 -25.15
CA ASN A 104 -4.43 23.53 -25.94
C ASN A 104 -3.80 22.15 -26.09
N PHE A 105 -4.40 21.14 -25.45
CA PHE A 105 -3.92 19.76 -25.49
C PHE A 105 -4.01 19.07 -26.86
N GLU A 106 -4.67 19.65 -27.86
CA GLU A 106 -4.69 19.09 -29.23
C GLU A 106 -3.55 19.60 -30.10
N GLU A 107 -2.79 20.58 -29.62
CA GLU A 107 -1.68 21.17 -30.36
C GLU A 107 -0.34 20.62 -29.88
N VAL A 108 0.59 20.43 -30.82
CA VAL A 108 1.97 20.09 -30.48
C VAL A 108 2.65 21.35 -29.95
N LYS A 109 2.73 21.46 -28.63
CA LYS A 109 3.37 22.55 -27.90
C LYS A 109 4.28 21.99 -26.82
N ILE A 110 5.30 22.78 -26.47
CA ILE A 110 6.18 22.49 -25.33
C ILE A 110 5.44 22.90 -24.06
N LEU A 111 5.54 22.07 -23.02
CA LEU A 111 4.97 22.35 -21.72
C LEU A 111 5.60 23.64 -21.13
N PRO A 112 4.82 24.69 -20.83
CA PRO A 112 5.33 25.97 -20.36
C PRO A 112 5.56 25.97 -18.84
N ILE A 113 6.21 24.93 -18.32
CA ILE A 113 6.52 24.79 -16.89
C ILE A 113 8.00 24.43 -16.79
N SER A 114 8.73 25.17 -15.96
CA SER A 114 10.15 24.92 -15.74
C SER A 114 10.41 23.61 -15.00
N ASP A 115 11.50 22.95 -15.35
CA ASP A 115 12.02 21.74 -14.69
C ASP A 115 12.08 21.86 -13.16
N GLN A 116 12.50 23.02 -12.63
CA GLN A 116 12.57 23.26 -11.19
C GLN A 116 11.19 23.15 -10.50
N VAL A 117 10.13 23.63 -11.15
CA VAL A 117 8.77 23.51 -10.63
C VAL A 117 8.31 22.06 -10.73
N LEU A 118 8.58 21.38 -11.85
CA LEU A 118 8.20 19.99 -12.06
C LEU A 118 8.84 19.06 -11.01
N ASN A 119 10.11 19.25 -10.67
CA ASN A 119 10.80 18.48 -9.62
C ASN A 119 10.11 18.53 -8.25
N GLU A 120 9.35 19.58 -7.96
CA GLU A 120 8.59 19.77 -6.71
C GLU A 120 7.07 19.58 -6.91
N SER A 121 6.64 18.96 -8.01
CA SER A 121 5.23 18.87 -8.42
C SER A 121 4.68 17.45 -8.41
N LEU A 122 3.48 17.28 -7.87
CA LEU A 122 2.63 16.14 -8.21
C LEU A 122 1.78 16.53 -9.43
N ILE A 123 1.87 15.74 -10.52
CA ILE A 123 1.10 16.00 -11.74
C ILE A 123 -0.26 15.29 -11.66
N LEU A 124 -1.33 15.99 -12.02
CA LEU A 124 -2.68 15.44 -12.12
C LEU A 124 -3.23 15.58 -13.54
N CYS A 125 -3.72 14.48 -14.10
CA CYS A 125 -4.47 14.44 -15.35
C CYS A 125 -5.79 13.68 -15.09
N LEU A 126 -6.78 14.41 -14.58
CA LEU A 126 -8.02 13.81 -14.08
C LEU A 126 -9.12 13.89 -15.14
N ASN A 127 -9.49 12.75 -15.72
CA ASN A 127 -10.61 12.62 -16.67
C ASN A 127 -10.54 13.65 -17.81
N GLN A 128 -9.34 13.77 -18.39
CA GLN A 128 -9.03 14.73 -19.43
C GLN A 128 -8.79 14.06 -20.81
N ILE A 129 -8.08 12.93 -20.84
CA ILE A 129 -7.62 12.28 -22.08
C ILE A 129 -8.75 11.73 -22.95
N GLU A 130 -9.85 11.30 -22.35
CA GLU A 130 -10.98 10.64 -22.99
C GLU A 130 -11.85 11.59 -23.84
N TYR A 131 -11.63 12.91 -23.71
CA TYR A 131 -12.35 13.95 -24.44
C TYR A 131 -11.54 14.55 -25.59
N LEU A 132 -10.25 14.23 -25.70
CA LEU A 132 -9.37 14.74 -26.76
C LEU A 132 -9.60 13.99 -28.06
N GLU A 133 -9.54 14.68 -29.21
CA GLU A 133 -9.47 14.02 -30.51
C GLU A 133 -8.18 13.20 -30.61
N ASN A 134 -7.06 13.81 -30.21
CA ASN A 134 -5.76 13.18 -30.16
C ASN A 134 -5.17 13.28 -28.73
N PRO A 135 -5.26 12.21 -27.91
CA PRO A 135 -4.70 12.22 -26.56
C PRO A 135 -3.16 12.22 -26.53
N MET A 136 -2.49 11.97 -27.66
CA MET A 136 -1.03 11.81 -27.70
C MET A 136 -0.27 13.07 -27.33
N ASN A 137 -0.76 14.24 -27.73
CA ASN A 137 -0.08 15.49 -27.43
C ASN A 137 -0.04 15.75 -25.92
N LEU A 138 -1.10 15.39 -25.20
CA LEU A 138 -1.10 15.46 -23.73
C LEU A 138 -0.22 14.36 -23.12
N LEU A 139 -0.37 13.11 -23.56
CA LEU A 139 0.41 12.00 -23.00
C LEU A 139 1.93 12.18 -23.17
N LEU A 140 2.39 12.64 -24.34
CA LEU A 140 3.82 12.93 -24.58
C LEU A 140 4.34 14.11 -23.76
N ASN A 141 3.48 15.10 -23.46
CA ASN A 141 3.83 16.19 -22.55
C ASN A 141 3.93 15.72 -21.10
N ILE A 142 3.02 14.83 -20.66
CA ILE A 142 3.12 14.19 -19.34
C ILE A 142 4.41 13.37 -19.26
N GLN A 143 4.72 12.56 -20.28
CA GLN A 143 5.97 11.81 -20.38
C GLN A 143 7.19 12.71 -20.21
N THR A 144 7.25 13.81 -20.97
CA THR A 144 8.34 14.78 -20.86
C THR A 144 8.45 15.38 -19.45
N ALA A 145 7.33 15.64 -18.79
CA ALA A 145 7.31 16.17 -17.44
C ALA A 145 7.75 15.14 -16.38
N MET A 146 7.51 13.84 -16.62
CA MET A 146 7.89 12.74 -15.73
C MET A 146 9.40 12.46 -15.67
N LYS A 147 10.19 13.11 -16.52
CA LYS A 147 11.66 13.19 -16.33
C LYS A 147 12.04 13.94 -15.06
N TYR A 148 11.18 14.83 -14.59
CA TYR A 148 11.45 15.73 -13.47
C TYR A 148 10.54 15.43 -12.29
N SER A 149 9.23 15.32 -12.56
CA SER A 149 8.26 15.14 -11.49
C SER A 149 8.42 13.78 -10.81
N PRO A 150 8.27 13.70 -9.48
CA PRO A 150 8.33 12.44 -8.76
C PRO A 150 7.18 11.49 -9.11
N MET A 151 6.00 12.04 -9.47
CA MET A 151 4.80 11.24 -9.68
C MET A 151 3.76 11.96 -10.55
N CYS A 152 2.98 11.18 -11.33
CA CYS A 152 1.77 11.63 -11.99
C CYS A 152 0.59 10.68 -11.71
N LEU A 153 -0.60 11.25 -11.52
CA LEU A 153 -1.86 10.52 -11.42
C LEU A 153 -2.71 10.80 -12.66
N ILE A 154 -3.04 9.74 -13.40
CA ILE A 154 -3.92 9.81 -14.56
C ILE A 154 -5.19 9.04 -14.26
N THR A 155 -6.34 9.67 -14.46
CA THR A 155 -7.64 8.99 -14.38
C THR A 155 -8.41 9.06 -15.69
N THR A 156 -9.18 8.00 -15.93
CA THR A 156 -10.17 7.92 -17.01
C THR A 156 -11.30 7.00 -16.57
N PRO A 157 -12.54 7.19 -17.04
CA PRO A 157 -13.64 6.27 -16.78
C PRO A 157 -13.31 4.84 -17.23
N GLU A 158 -13.61 3.86 -16.38
CA GLU A 158 -13.53 2.43 -16.73
C GLU A 158 -14.78 2.04 -17.52
N ARG A 159 -14.61 1.78 -18.83
CA ARG A 159 -15.71 1.54 -19.78
C ARG A 159 -16.67 0.47 -19.30
N GLU A 160 -16.16 -0.65 -18.80
CA GLU A 160 -16.98 -1.82 -18.46
C GLU A 160 -17.75 -1.62 -17.16
N LEU A 161 -17.40 -0.60 -16.37
CA LEU A 161 -18.06 -0.23 -15.12
C LEU A 161 -18.91 1.03 -15.24
N GLN A 162 -18.88 1.76 -16.35
CA GLN A 162 -19.78 2.90 -16.54
C GLN A 162 -21.24 2.42 -16.63
N GLN A 163 -22.15 3.13 -15.98
CA GLN A 163 -23.57 2.96 -16.29
C GLN A 163 -23.83 3.48 -17.71
N PRO A 164 -24.79 2.90 -18.46
CA PRO A 164 -25.24 3.51 -19.70
C PRO A 164 -25.67 4.95 -19.41
N PRO A 165 -25.30 5.93 -20.27
CA PRO A 165 -25.53 7.33 -19.97
C PRO A 165 -27.02 7.58 -19.77
N ASP A 166 -27.39 8.11 -18.59
CA ASP A 166 -28.66 8.81 -18.44
C ASP A 166 -28.67 9.96 -19.46
N SER A 167 -29.82 10.16 -20.11
CA SER A 167 -30.03 11.07 -21.24
C SER A 167 -29.74 12.57 -20.96
N SER A 168 -29.20 12.90 -19.78
CA SER A 168 -28.96 14.25 -19.26
C SER A 168 -27.49 14.69 -19.18
N PHE A 169 -26.49 13.83 -19.46
CA PHE A 169 -25.07 14.25 -19.44
C PHE A 169 -24.59 14.82 -20.78
N ILE A 170 -24.14 16.08 -20.76
CA ILE A 170 -23.90 16.94 -21.94
C ILE A 170 -22.50 16.77 -22.59
N LEU A 171 -21.58 16.01 -21.99
CA LEU A 171 -20.25 15.75 -22.58
C LEU A 171 -20.07 14.26 -22.85
N LYS A 172 -20.30 13.86 -24.10
CA LYS A 172 -20.01 12.51 -24.58
C LYS A 172 -18.49 12.35 -24.71
N SER A 173 -17.90 11.51 -23.87
CA SER A 173 -16.51 11.06 -24.01
C SER A 173 -16.28 10.56 -25.44
N LYS A 174 -15.14 10.91 -26.06
CA LYS A 174 -14.82 10.42 -27.42
C LYS A 174 -14.37 8.98 -27.40
N ARG A 175 -13.78 8.55 -26.28
CA ARG A 175 -13.17 7.23 -26.09
C ARG A 175 -13.38 6.78 -24.65
N ASN A 176 -13.43 5.49 -24.39
CA ASN A 176 -13.41 4.91 -23.05
C ASN A 176 -12.61 3.62 -23.08
N TRP A 177 -11.58 3.50 -22.25
CA TRP A 177 -10.77 2.29 -22.13
C TRP A 177 -11.33 1.36 -21.07
N ASN A 178 -11.04 0.06 -21.20
CA ASN A 178 -10.92 -0.76 -20.01
C ASN A 178 -9.48 -0.79 -19.47
N ILE A 179 -9.28 -1.22 -18.23
CA ILE A 179 -7.98 -1.22 -17.55
C ILE A 179 -6.89 -1.96 -18.34
N SER A 180 -7.22 -3.04 -19.04
CA SER A 180 -6.26 -3.80 -19.85
C SER A 180 -5.81 -3.01 -21.08
N GLU A 181 -6.73 -2.36 -21.77
CA GLU A 181 -6.43 -1.52 -22.93
C GLU A 181 -5.66 -0.27 -22.52
N PHE A 182 -6.02 0.35 -21.40
CA PHE A 182 -5.30 1.51 -20.89
C PHE A 182 -3.88 1.15 -20.48
N LYS A 183 -3.66 -0.01 -19.85
CA LYS A 183 -2.33 -0.55 -19.58
C LYS A 183 -1.50 -0.71 -20.86
N LYS A 184 -2.11 -1.24 -21.93
CA LYS A 184 -1.43 -1.41 -23.22
C LYS A 184 -1.02 -0.08 -23.82
N LEU A 185 -1.91 0.92 -23.78
CA LEU A 185 -1.60 2.27 -24.24
C LEU A 185 -0.40 2.84 -23.49
N LEU A 186 -0.44 2.82 -22.15
CA LEU A 186 0.65 3.37 -21.33
C LEU A 186 1.98 2.63 -21.53
N ASN A 187 1.95 1.29 -21.62
CA ASN A 187 3.14 0.48 -21.92
C ASN A 187 3.71 0.78 -23.30
N HIS A 188 2.85 0.93 -24.32
CA HIS A 188 3.29 1.28 -25.68
C HIS A 188 3.99 2.63 -25.73
N LEU A 189 3.61 3.54 -24.82
CA LEU A 189 4.25 4.84 -24.65
C LEU A 189 5.44 4.81 -23.68
N ILE A 190 5.80 3.65 -23.14
CA ILE A 190 6.96 3.47 -22.26
C ILE A 190 6.84 4.33 -20.99
N PHE A 191 5.62 4.45 -20.44
CA PHE A 191 5.46 5.04 -19.11
C PHE A 191 6.02 4.11 -18.02
N ASN A 192 6.69 4.67 -17.02
CA ASN A 192 6.99 3.97 -15.77
C ASN A 192 5.71 3.86 -14.92
N ILE A 193 4.91 2.84 -15.20
CA ILE A 193 3.68 2.57 -14.44
C ILE A 193 4.07 1.95 -13.09
N GLU A 194 3.90 2.72 -12.01
CA GLU A 194 4.07 2.19 -10.64
C GLU A 194 2.90 1.29 -10.28
N PHE A 195 1.68 1.76 -10.52
CA PHE A 195 0.47 1.00 -10.24
C PHE A 195 -0.66 1.34 -11.19
N LEU A 196 -1.55 0.36 -11.39
CA LEU A 196 -2.77 0.52 -12.17
C LEU A 196 -3.91 -0.23 -11.48
N GLY A 197 -5.05 0.43 -11.31
CA GLY A 197 -6.19 -0.11 -10.59
C GLY A 197 -7.39 0.80 -10.69
N LEU A 198 -8.32 0.64 -9.74
CA LEU A 198 -9.57 1.38 -9.71
C LEU A 198 -9.63 2.33 -8.53
N THR A 199 -10.29 3.45 -8.76
CA THR A 199 -10.59 4.47 -7.75
C THR A 199 -12.00 5.03 -7.97
N LYS A 200 -12.40 5.92 -7.07
CA LYS A 200 -13.57 6.77 -7.23
C LYS A 200 -13.15 8.24 -7.15
N ILE A 201 -13.74 9.06 -8.01
CA ILE A 201 -13.49 10.51 -8.02
C ILE A 201 -14.55 11.25 -7.19
N ASN A 202 -15.82 10.84 -7.26
CA ASN A 202 -16.93 11.52 -6.60
C ASN A 202 -17.36 10.84 -5.30
N LYS A 203 -17.71 11.65 -4.29
CA LYS A 203 -18.21 11.17 -2.99
C LYS A 203 -19.62 10.58 -3.04
N SER A 204 -20.41 10.92 -4.06
CA SER A 204 -21.83 10.57 -4.15
C SER A 204 -22.09 9.09 -4.45
N THR A 205 -21.13 8.39 -5.06
CA THR A 205 -21.22 6.95 -5.33
C THR A 205 -20.10 6.22 -4.58
N ASN A 206 -20.40 5.04 -4.03
CA ASN A 206 -19.37 4.14 -3.48
C ASN A 206 -18.70 3.30 -4.57
N LYS A 207 -19.02 3.54 -5.84
CA LYS A 207 -18.57 2.74 -6.98
C LYS A 207 -17.16 3.17 -7.39
N LYS A 208 -16.23 2.21 -7.47
CA LYS A 208 -14.91 2.40 -8.05
C LYS A 208 -14.97 2.12 -9.55
N ASP A 209 -15.33 3.14 -10.32
CA ASP A 209 -15.54 3.06 -11.77
C ASP A 209 -14.54 3.91 -12.56
N GLN A 210 -13.50 4.41 -11.92
CA GLN A 210 -12.44 5.19 -12.56
C GLN A 210 -11.14 4.39 -12.56
N ILE A 211 -10.52 4.24 -13.72
CA ILE A 211 -9.15 3.74 -13.81
C ILE A 211 -8.24 4.80 -13.18
N LEU A 212 -7.32 4.36 -12.33
CA LEU A 212 -6.24 5.17 -11.77
C LEU A 212 -4.90 4.56 -12.18
N ALA A 213 -4.13 5.29 -12.97
CA ALA A 213 -2.73 5.00 -13.23
C ALA A 213 -1.85 5.93 -12.38
N ILE A 214 -0.90 5.32 -11.68
CA ILE A 214 0.15 6.01 -10.92
C ILE A 214 1.44 5.84 -11.71
N ILE A 215 1.96 6.95 -12.20
CA ILE A 215 3.17 7.00 -13.04
C ILE A 215 4.31 7.54 -12.20
N GLY A 216 5.39 6.79 -12.11
CA GLY A 216 6.63 7.16 -11.42
C GLY A 216 7.57 7.95 -12.33
N ASN A 217 8.58 8.58 -11.72
CA ASN A 217 9.64 9.26 -12.44
C ASN A 217 10.36 8.31 -13.42
N GLU A 218 10.72 8.80 -14.60
CA GLU A 218 11.33 7.98 -15.67
C GLU A 218 12.73 7.44 -15.34
N ASP A 219 13.48 8.13 -14.46
CA ASP A 219 14.84 7.74 -14.10
C ASP A 219 14.88 6.58 -13.09
N LEU A 220 13.73 6.21 -12.51
CA LEU A 220 13.62 5.11 -11.56
C LEU A 220 13.31 3.79 -12.30
N SER A 221 14.21 2.82 -12.17
CA SER A 221 14.09 1.50 -12.81
C SER A 221 13.86 0.38 -11.79
N LYS A 222 13.04 -0.60 -12.18
CA LYS A 222 12.76 -1.84 -11.43
C LYS A 222 13.53 -3.05 -11.98
N GLU A 223 14.56 -2.83 -12.81
CA GLU A 223 15.21 -3.91 -13.59
C GLU A 223 16.55 -4.39 -13.02
N SER A 224 17.19 -3.63 -12.11
CA SER A 224 18.51 -3.98 -11.59
C SER A 224 18.60 -3.77 -10.09
N PHE A 225 18.88 -4.86 -9.39
CA PHE A 225 19.02 -4.95 -7.94
C PHE A 225 20.37 -5.57 -7.62
N ASP A 226 21.13 -4.94 -6.72
CA ASP A 226 22.42 -5.46 -6.25
C ASP A 226 22.17 -6.67 -5.36
N ASP A 227 22.61 -7.87 -5.78
CA ASP A 227 22.44 -9.16 -5.09
C ASP A 227 23.00 -9.18 -3.66
N ASP A 228 23.99 -8.34 -3.33
CA ASP A 228 24.58 -8.25 -2.00
C ASP A 228 23.72 -7.44 -1.02
N PHE A 229 22.62 -6.82 -1.48
CA PHE A 229 21.69 -6.09 -0.61
C PHE A 229 20.95 -7.03 0.34
N LYS A 230 21.22 -6.88 1.65
CA LYS A 230 20.72 -7.70 2.76
C LYS A 230 19.61 -6.98 3.53
N VAL A 231 18.48 -7.66 3.66
CA VAL A 231 17.37 -7.26 4.53
C VAL A 231 17.20 -8.32 5.62
N VAL A 232 17.15 -7.91 6.88
CA VAL A 232 16.98 -8.82 8.03
C VAL A 232 15.62 -8.62 8.71
N ALA A 233 14.82 -9.67 8.77
CA ALA A 233 13.64 -9.75 9.62
C ALA A 233 14.00 -10.18 11.05
N LEU A 234 13.65 -9.33 12.01
CA LEU A 234 13.76 -9.57 13.44
C LEU A 234 12.41 -10.06 13.96
N MET A 235 12.27 -11.38 14.06
CA MET A 235 11.01 -12.03 14.42
C MET A 235 10.95 -12.32 15.92
N ALA A 236 9.84 -11.97 16.59
CA ALA A 236 9.58 -12.41 17.96
C ALA A 236 8.49 -13.46 17.94
N VAL A 237 8.66 -14.54 18.72
CA VAL A 237 7.74 -15.69 18.70
C VAL A 237 7.43 -16.18 20.11
N TYR A 238 6.20 -16.65 20.30
CA TYR A 238 5.77 -17.35 21.50
C TYR A 238 4.58 -18.25 21.18
N ASN A 239 4.78 -19.57 21.25
CA ASN A 239 3.76 -20.60 20.98
C ASN A 239 3.09 -20.48 19.59
N GLU A 240 3.89 -20.65 18.54
CA GLU A 240 3.52 -20.47 17.14
C GLU A 240 3.79 -21.74 16.31
N GLU A 241 3.77 -22.94 16.92
CA GLU A 241 4.18 -24.19 16.27
C GLU A 241 3.43 -24.55 14.98
N ASP A 242 2.20 -24.07 14.85
CA ASP A 242 1.29 -24.32 13.74
C ASP A 242 1.57 -23.46 12.50
N VAL A 243 2.29 -22.34 12.66
CA VAL A 243 2.57 -21.37 11.58
C VAL A 243 4.05 -21.05 11.37
N ILE A 244 4.90 -21.16 12.41
CA ILE A 244 6.27 -20.63 12.41
C ILE A 244 7.13 -21.14 11.26
N TYR A 245 6.97 -22.41 10.87
CA TYR A 245 7.68 -22.97 9.72
C TYR A 245 7.36 -22.20 8.43
N TYR A 246 6.08 -21.97 8.16
CA TYR A 246 5.61 -21.30 6.94
C TYR A 246 5.95 -19.81 6.96
N SER A 247 5.86 -19.15 8.13
CA SER A 247 6.21 -17.74 8.28
C SER A 247 7.68 -17.48 7.98
N ILE A 248 8.60 -18.32 8.48
CA ILE A 248 10.03 -18.20 8.16
C ILE A 248 10.28 -18.54 6.70
N ASN A 249 9.68 -19.62 6.18
CA ASN A 249 9.92 -20.05 4.80
C ASN A 249 9.49 -18.97 3.79
N LYS A 250 8.37 -18.27 4.01
CA LYS A 250 7.91 -17.17 3.15
C LYS A 250 8.86 -15.96 3.14
N LEU A 251 9.55 -15.68 4.25
CA LEU A 251 10.59 -14.64 4.28
C LEU A 251 11.82 -15.09 3.48
N ILE A 252 12.25 -16.34 3.66
CA ILE A 252 13.39 -16.91 2.94
C ILE A 252 13.13 -16.98 1.43
N GLU A 253 11.93 -17.37 1.00
CA GLU A 253 11.51 -17.36 -0.41
C GLU A 253 11.60 -15.96 -1.04
N GLN A 254 11.47 -14.91 -0.24
CA GLN A 254 11.65 -13.52 -0.64
C GLN A 254 13.08 -13.00 -0.44
N LYS A 255 14.05 -13.89 -0.23
CA LYS A 255 15.46 -13.59 0.02
C LYS A 255 15.69 -12.68 1.24
N ILE A 256 14.82 -12.76 2.24
CA ILE A 256 14.95 -12.03 3.51
C ILE A 256 15.70 -12.91 4.50
N TYR A 257 16.73 -12.35 5.14
CA TYR A 257 17.44 -13.00 6.23
C TYR A 257 16.60 -12.95 7.50
N VAL A 258 16.61 -14.00 8.32
CA VAL A 258 15.72 -14.13 9.49
C VAL A 258 16.54 -14.35 10.75
N TYR A 259 16.28 -13.52 11.77
CA TYR A 259 16.76 -13.70 13.13
C TYR A 259 15.55 -13.83 14.09
N VAL A 260 15.52 -14.89 14.89
CA VAL A 260 14.36 -15.21 15.75
C VAL A 260 14.66 -15.03 17.23
N LEU A 261 13.79 -14.31 17.93
CA LEU A 261 13.71 -14.23 19.38
C LEU A 261 12.57 -15.13 19.87
N ASP A 262 12.90 -16.32 20.39
CA ASP A 262 11.93 -17.20 21.03
C ASP A 262 11.72 -16.79 22.49
N ASN A 263 10.51 -16.37 22.83
CA ASN A 263 10.16 -15.96 24.18
C ASN A 263 9.81 -17.17 25.06
N TRP A 264 10.69 -18.17 25.08
CA TRP A 264 10.53 -19.42 25.83
C TRP A 264 9.22 -20.15 25.50
N SER A 265 8.99 -20.42 24.21
CA SER A 265 7.83 -21.19 23.78
C SER A 265 7.77 -22.55 24.50
N THR A 266 6.57 -22.95 24.88
CA THR A 266 6.27 -24.19 25.60
C THR A 266 5.78 -25.30 24.68
N ASP A 267 5.51 -24.98 23.41
CA ASP A 267 5.14 -25.90 22.36
C ASP A 267 6.37 -26.26 21.48
N LYS A 268 6.14 -26.84 20.29
CA LYS A 268 7.23 -27.25 19.39
C LYS A 268 7.89 -26.10 18.64
N THR A 269 7.51 -24.83 18.86
CA THR A 269 8.04 -23.67 18.12
C THR A 269 9.57 -23.67 18.09
N TYR A 270 10.22 -23.76 19.24
CA TYR A 270 11.68 -23.71 19.33
C TYR A 270 12.37 -24.91 18.65
N ASP A 271 11.74 -26.09 18.68
CA ASP A 271 12.26 -27.26 17.99
C ASP A 271 12.15 -27.11 16.48
N ILE A 272 11.07 -26.48 15.99
CA ILE A 272 10.88 -26.20 14.56
C ILE A 272 11.96 -25.24 14.04
N LEU A 273 12.38 -24.25 14.83
CA LEU A 273 13.47 -23.33 14.44
C LEU A 273 14.78 -24.06 14.12
N LYS A 274 15.04 -25.22 14.75
CA LYS A 274 16.27 -25.98 14.53
C LYS A 274 16.38 -26.51 13.10
N TYR A 275 15.26 -26.74 12.41
CA TYR A 275 15.26 -27.20 11.01
C TYR A 275 15.82 -26.15 10.04
N PHE A 276 15.80 -24.86 10.42
CA PHE A 276 16.31 -23.79 9.55
C PHE A 276 17.80 -23.52 9.73
N LYS A 277 18.49 -24.10 10.72
CA LYS A 277 19.90 -23.77 11.04
C LYS A 277 20.89 -23.95 9.89
N SER A 278 20.60 -24.83 8.94
CA SER A 278 21.43 -25.05 7.75
C SER A 278 21.06 -24.15 6.57
N ASN A 279 20.00 -23.36 6.66
CA ASN A 279 19.57 -22.45 5.61
C ASN A 279 20.37 -21.13 5.70
N PRO A 280 21.02 -20.66 4.61
CA PRO A 280 21.84 -19.46 4.64
C PRO A 280 21.08 -18.16 4.96
N TYR A 281 19.76 -18.13 4.73
CA TYR A 281 18.92 -16.99 5.09
C TYR A 281 18.47 -17.03 6.56
N PHE A 282 18.68 -18.12 7.29
CA PHE A 282 18.37 -18.20 8.72
C PHE A 282 19.64 -17.90 9.53
N ILE A 283 19.80 -16.64 9.93
CA ILE A 283 21.07 -16.13 10.46
C ILE A 283 21.22 -16.29 11.98
N GLY A 284 20.12 -16.61 12.68
CA GLY A 284 20.20 -16.86 14.11
C GLY A 284 18.86 -17.08 14.78
N CYS A 285 18.92 -17.75 15.93
CA CYS A 285 17.82 -17.78 16.88
C CYS A 285 18.37 -17.79 18.31
N GLU A 286 17.71 -17.10 19.22
CA GLU A 286 18.01 -17.13 20.65
C GLU A 286 16.72 -17.29 21.45
N ARG A 287 16.83 -17.93 22.62
CA ARG A 287 15.80 -17.81 23.65
C ARG A 287 16.05 -16.52 24.42
N PHE A 288 15.04 -15.67 24.47
CA PHE A 288 15.13 -14.37 25.10
C PHE A 288 13.91 -14.12 26.00
N PRO A 289 14.07 -13.62 27.25
CA PRO A 289 15.33 -13.26 27.91
C PRO A 289 16.27 -14.45 28.06
N PHE A 290 17.58 -14.20 28.19
CA PHE A 290 18.59 -15.29 28.20
C PHE A 290 18.42 -16.28 29.36
N THR A 291 17.80 -15.84 30.45
CA THR A 291 17.39 -16.68 31.57
C THR A 291 15.91 -17.00 31.47
N GLN A 292 15.54 -18.28 31.65
CA GLN A 292 14.14 -18.69 31.67
C GLN A 292 13.38 -17.94 32.77
N PRO A 293 12.23 -17.31 32.46
CA PRO A 293 11.39 -16.72 33.48
C PRO A 293 10.93 -17.77 34.50
N ASN A 294 10.95 -17.42 35.78
CA ASN A 294 10.41 -18.28 36.83
C ASN A 294 8.90 -18.48 36.62
N GLU A 295 8.38 -19.67 36.88
CA GLU A 295 6.94 -19.98 36.71
C GLU A 295 6.04 -19.04 37.53
N ASN A 296 6.51 -18.62 38.71
CA ASN A 296 5.80 -17.72 39.63
C ASN A 296 5.87 -16.23 39.26
N ASP A 297 6.74 -15.84 38.32
CA ASP A 297 6.95 -14.45 37.88
C ASP A 297 7.14 -14.38 36.34
N ASN A 298 6.32 -15.14 35.61
CA ASN A 298 6.38 -15.25 34.15
C ASN A 298 5.65 -14.08 33.46
N LYS A 299 6.00 -12.84 33.84
CA LYS A 299 5.45 -11.64 33.21
C LYS A 299 6.10 -11.42 31.84
N PHE A 300 5.27 -11.15 30.84
CA PHE A 300 5.73 -10.85 29.49
C PHE A 300 6.24 -9.42 29.43
N ASN A 301 7.56 -9.26 29.32
CA ASN A 301 8.19 -7.96 29.15
C ASN A 301 8.46 -7.68 27.67
N PHE A 302 7.46 -7.13 26.98
CA PHE A 302 7.58 -6.79 25.56
C PHE A 302 8.64 -5.71 25.31
N ALA A 303 8.87 -4.82 26.27
CA ALA A 303 9.88 -3.77 26.15
C ALA A 303 11.29 -4.36 25.97
N GLN A 304 11.65 -5.39 26.75
CA GLN A 304 12.95 -6.05 26.59
C GLN A 304 13.13 -6.71 25.23
N ILE A 305 12.05 -7.28 24.65
CA ILE A 305 12.10 -7.84 23.29
C ILE A 305 12.36 -6.72 22.26
N LEU A 306 11.71 -5.57 22.41
CA LEU A 306 11.92 -4.43 21.51
C LEU A 306 13.34 -3.85 21.65
N GLU A 307 13.84 -3.68 22.87
CA GLU A 307 15.23 -3.27 23.13
C GLU A 307 16.23 -4.22 22.49
N ARG A 308 15.99 -5.54 22.61
CA ARG A 308 16.84 -6.54 21.98
C ARG A 308 16.82 -6.45 20.45
N LYS A 309 15.67 -6.16 19.84
CA LYS A 309 15.58 -5.90 18.40
C LYS A 309 16.34 -4.62 17.99
N GLU A 310 16.31 -3.55 18.80
CA GLU A 310 17.12 -2.35 18.56
C GLU A 310 18.63 -2.66 18.60
N GLU A 311 19.09 -3.44 19.58
CA GLU A 311 20.49 -3.89 19.69
C GLU A 311 20.92 -4.74 18.48
N LEU A 312 20.09 -5.70 18.07
CA LEU A 312 20.35 -6.55 16.91
C LEU A 312 20.42 -5.71 15.63
N SER A 313 19.51 -4.75 15.46
CA SER A 313 19.53 -3.86 14.29
C SER A 313 20.79 -2.97 14.21
N SER A 314 21.42 -2.71 15.34
CA SER A 314 22.68 -1.95 15.39
C SER A 314 23.90 -2.83 15.07
N SER A 315 23.86 -4.11 15.47
CA SER A 315 25.03 -5.00 15.45
C SER A 315 25.11 -5.93 14.22
N LEU A 316 23.97 -6.34 13.67
CA LEU A 316 23.93 -7.25 12.52
C LEU A 316 24.37 -6.56 11.22
N ASP A 317 25.05 -7.32 10.36
CA ASP A 317 25.44 -6.86 9.02
C ASP A 317 24.25 -6.95 8.04
N ALA A 318 23.56 -5.82 7.85
CA ALA A 318 22.42 -5.69 6.94
C ALA A 318 22.30 -4.26 6.42
N ASN A 319 21.64 -4.08 5.28
CA ASN A 319 21.28 -2.77 4.76
C ASN A 319 19.98 -2.27 5.39
N TRP A 320 19.02 -3.18 5.62
CA TRP A 320 17.69 -2.87 6.15
C TRP A 320 17.21 -3.92 7.15
N PHE A 321 16.28 -3.51 8.01
CA PHE A 321 15.66 -4.34 9.03
C PHE A 321 14.14 -4.28 8.95
N ILE A 322 13.52 -5.39 9.34
CA ILE A 322 12.06 -5.55 9.45
C ILE A 322 11.73 -6.01 10.86
N HIS A 323 10.86 -5.29 11.56
CA HIS A 323 10.19 -5.76 12.77
C HIS A 323 9.02 -6.65 12.36
N CYS A 324 9.09 -7.95 12.67
CA CYS A 324 8.11 -8.94 12.24
C CYS A 324 7.62 -9.78 13.41
N ASP A 325 6.37 -10.25 13.33
CA ASP A 325 5.79 -11.27 14.19
C ASP A 325 5.48 -12.54 13.36
N ALA A 326 5.32 -13.70 14.02
CA ALA A 326 5.13 -14.97 13.32
C ALA A 326 3.77 -15.09 12.60
N ASP A 327 2.78 -14.33 13.02
CA ASP A 327 1.44 -14.26 12.43
C ASP A 327 1.29 -13.11 11.41
N GLU A 328 2.40 -12.51 10.96
CA GLU A 328 2.43 -11.46 9.93
C GLU A 328 3.15 -11.94 8.67
N ILE A 329 2.55 -11.73 7.49
CA ILE A 329 3.21 -11.85 6.18
C ILE A 329 3.33 -10.48 5.56
N ARG A 330 4.54 -10.15 5.10
CA ARG A 330 4.84 -8.89 4.41
C ARG A 330 4.96 -9.09 2.92
N GLU A 331 4.38 -8.17 2.17
CA GLU A 331 4.43 -8.18 0.71
C GLU A 331 4.82 -6.82 0.16
N SER A 332 5.58 -6.87 -0.93
CA SER A 332 5.83 -5.73 -1.82
C SER A 332 4.50 -5.16 -2.35
N PRO A 333 4.36 -3.84 -2.49
CA PRO A 333 3.21 -3.26 -3.18
C PRO A 333 3.25 -3.50 -4.70
N TRP A 334 4.42 -3.81 -5.26
CA TRP A 334 4.66 -4.21 -6.66
C TRP A 334 4.61 -5.74 -6.79
N GLU A 335 3.77 -6.25 -7.69
CA GLU A 335 3.51 -7.69 -7.80
C GLU A 335 4.68 -8.48 -8.38
N GLU A 336 5.50 -7.80 -9.19
CA GLU A 336 6.66 -8.31 -9.90
C GLU A 336 7.93 -8.32 -9.04
N LEU A 337 7.95 -7.62 -7.91
CA LEU A 337 9.11 -7.53 -7.02
C LEU A 337 8.93 -8.41 -5.79
N SER A 338 10.01 -9.09 -5.39
CA SER A 338 10.09 -9.67 -4.03
C SER A 338 10.09 -8.56 -2.98
N LEU A 339 9.73 -8.86 -1.72
CA LEU A 339 9.83 -7.87 -0.63
C LEU A 339 11.23 -7.27 -0.51
N ARG A 340 12.29 -8.08 -0.69
CA ARG A 340 13.67 -7.62 -0.66
C ARG A 340 13.94 -6.60 -1.78
N ASP A 341 13.60 -6.95 -3.01
CA ASP A 341 13.86 -6.08 -4.17
C ASP A 341 13.03 -4.79 -4.09
N ALA A 342 11.79 -4.87 -3.59
CA ALA A 342 10.97 -3.69 -3.33
C ALA A 342 11.57 -2.76 -2.26
N ILE A 343 12.17 -3.30 -1.21
CA ILE A 343 12.90 -2.50 -0.20
C ILE A 343 14.11 -1.83 -0.84
N GLN A 344 14.84 -2.52 -1.71
CA GLN A 344 15.96 -1.95 -2.44
C GLN A 344 15.52 -0.86 -3.42
N TYR A 345 14.40 -1.05 -4.10
CA TYR A 345 13.81 -0.02 -4.97
C TYR A 345 13.48 1.25 -4.19
N VAL A 346 12.89 1.10 -2.99
CA VAL A 346 12.63 2.21 -2.07
C VAL A 346 13.94 2.87 -1.57
N ASP A 347 15.00 2.09 -1.36
CA ASP A 347 16.33 2.62 -1.02
C ASP A 347 16.91 3.48 -2.15
N GLN A 348 16.81 3.02 -3.39
CA GLN A 348 17.26 3.74 -4.59
C GLN A 348 16.49 5.06 -4.80
N MET A 349 15.21 5.11 -4.39
CA MET A 349 14.43 6.35 -4.35
C MET A 349 14.88 7.34 -3.25
N GLY A 350 15.78 6.94 -2.36
CA GLY A 350 16.32 7.79 -1.30
C GLY A 350 15.47 7.82 -0.02
N TYR A 351 14.56 6.86 0.17
CA TYR A 351 13.81 6.67 1.41
C TYR A 351 14.55 5.72 2.36
N ASN A 352 14.28 5.81 3.66
CA ASN A 352 14.96 5.01 4.69
C ASN A 352 14.00 4.37 5.71
N ALA A 353 12.69 4.50 5.49
CA ALA A 353 11.65 3.87 6.30
C ALA A 353 10.45 3.49 5.43
N ILE A 354 9.76 2.41 5.78
CA ILE A 354 8.57 1.94 5.08
C ILE A 354 7.43 1.77 6.08
N ASP A 355 6.31 2.43 5.76
CA ASP A 355 5.02 2.31 6.43
C ASP A 355 4.20 1.18 5.80
N HIS A 356 3.23 0.63 6.53
CA HIS A 356 2.46 -0.51 6.06
C HIS A 356 0.96 -0.32 6.23
N THR A 357 0.22 -0.92 5.31
CA THR A 357 -1.21 -1.16 5.42
C THR A 357 -1.42 -2.55 5.96
N VAL A 358 -2.19 -2.69 7.04
CA VAL A 358 -2.49 -3.97 7.67
C VAL A 358 -3.87 -4.44 7.21
N ILE A 359 -3.97 -5.68 6.77
CA ILE A 359 -5.24 -6.40 6.62
C ILE A 359 -5.26 -7.59 7.56
N ASN A 360 -6.32 -7.74 8.35
CA ASN A 360 -6.45 -8.83 9.30
C ASN A 360 -7.31 -9.93 8.70
N PHE A 361 -6.80 -11.15 8.73
CA PHE A 361 -7.52 -12.35 8.35
C PHE A 361 -8.10 -13.01 9.59
N HIS A 362 -9.34 -13.45 9.48
CA HIS A 362 -10.10 -14.00 10.60
C HIS A 362 -10.50 -15.46 10.33
N PRO A 363 -10.57 -16.32 11.36
CA PRO A 363 -11.15 -17.63 11.22
C PRO A 363 -12.66 -17.48 11.01
N ILE A 364 -13.21 -18.18 10.01
CA ILE A 364 -14.66 -18.30 9.80
C ILE A 364 -15.20 -19.66 10.27
N ASP A 365 -14.29 -20.59 10.55
CA ASP A 365 -14.54 -21.92 11.08
C ASP A 365 -13.33 -22.39 11.93
N ASN A 366 -13.35 -23.65 12.37
CA ASN A 366 -12.29 -24.25 13.20
C ASN A 366 -11.47 -25.32 12.45
N THR A 367 -11.45 -25.30 11.12
CA THR A 367 -10.85 -26.39 10.32
C THR A 367 -9.33 -26.22 10.11
N PHE A 368 -8.77 -25.05 10.38
CA PHE A 368 -7.32 -24.87 10.43
C PHE A 368 -6.70 -25.61 11.62
N THR A 369 -5.64 -26.38 11.35
CA THR A 369 -4.91 -27.13 12.37
C THR A 369 -3.43 -26.73 12.42
N SER A 370 -2.78 -26.73 11.26
CA SER A 370 -1.42 -26.23 11.03
C SER A 370 -1.21 -26.09 9.52
N GLY A 371 -0.19 -25.34 9.10
CA GLY A 371 0.17 -25.29 7.67
C GLY A 371 0.30 -23.88 7.11
N ASP A 372 0.23 -23.82 5.77
CA ASP A 372 0.21 -22.57 5.02
C ASP A 372 -1.12 -21.83 5.24
N PHE A 373 -1.15 -21.00 6.28
CA PHE A 373 -2.34 -20.29 6.75
C PHE A 373 -2.89 -19.30 5.71
N GLU A 374 -2.07 -18.77 4.79
CA GLU A 374 -2.56 -17.93 3.69
C GLU A 374 -3.48 -18.70 2.72
N LYS A 375 -3.27 -20.01 2.56
CA LYS A 375 -4.16 -20.86 1.76
C LYS A 375 -5.49 -21.11 2.43
N HIS A 376 -5.52 -21.04 3.77
CA HIS A 376 -6.71 -21.31 4.55
C HIS A 376 -7.57 -20.07 4.78
N PHE A 377 -6.98 -19.01 5.35
CA PHE A 377 -7.73 -17.80 5.68
C PHE A 377 -7.83 -16.88 4.46
N LYS A 378 -9.04 -16.75 3.94
CA LYS A 378 -9.33 -15.94 2.74
C LYS A 378 -10.16 -14.70 3.04
N TYR A 379 -10.73 -14.56 4.23
CA TYR A 379 -11.61 -13.46 4.57
C TYR A 379 -10.88 -12.44 5.44
N PHE A 380 -10.92 -11.17 5.06
CA PHE A 380 -10.19 -10.09 5.73
C PHE A 380 -11.02 -8.83 5.99
N ASP A 381 -10.56 -8.04 6.96
CA ASP A 381 -10.90 -6.62 7.10
C ASP A 381 -9.62 -5.76 7.13
N PHE A 382 -9.76 -4.45 6.87
CA PHE A 382 -8.64 -3.53 7.03
C PHE A 382 -8.38 -3.26 8.51
N GLY A 383 -7.13 -3.35 8.93
CA GLY A 383 -6.73 -3.06 10.29
C GLY A 383 -7.00 -1.60 10.66
N ILE A 384 -7.62 -1.40 11.82
CA ILE A 384 -7.85 -0.07 12.40
C ILE A 384 -6.61 0.27 13.23
N TYR A 385 -5.71 1.06 12.65
CA TYR A 385 -4.54 1.56 13.36
C TYR A 385 -4.45 3.08 13.21
N HIS A 386 -4.51 3.80 14.33
CA HIS A 386 -4.40 5.25 14.38
C HIS A 386 -2.92 5.63 14.48
N GLY A 387 -2.23 5.70 13.33
CA GLY A 387 -0.81 6.08 13.27
C GLY A 387 -0.05 5.45 12.09
N GLY A 388 1.26 5.68 12.05
CA GLY A 388 2.15 4.96 11.14
C GLY A 388 2.41 3.54 11.64
N PHE A 389 2.51 2.58 10.71
CA PHE A 389 2.96 1.22 10.98
C PHE A 389 4.34 1.03 10.34
N ILE A 390 5.29 1.85 10.79
CA ILE A 390 6.64 1.94 10.25
C ILE A 390 7.50 0.87 10.91
N LYS A 391 7.40 -0.36 10.39
CA LYS A 391 8.09 -1.55 10.90
C LYS A 391 9.28 -1.99 10.05
N THR A 392 9.68 -1.21 9.04
CA THR A 392 10.83 -1.53 8.17
C THR A 392 11.69 -0.28 7.99
N TRP A 393 12.99 -0.38 8.23
CA TRP A 393 13.91 0.77 8.22
C TRP A 393 15.31 0.41 7.71
N LYS A 394 16.01 1.39 7.14
CA LYS A 394 17.41 1.28 6.74
C LYS A 394 18.29 1.24 7.98
N LYS A 395 19.40 0.50 7.94
CA LYS A 395 20.41 0.53 9.00
C LYS A 395 20.92 1.97 9.18
N THR A 396 21.03 2.38 10.44
CA THR A 396 21.52 3.71 10.84
C THR A 396 22.67 3.57 11.82
N ASP A 397 23.57 4.56 11.86
CA ASP A 397 24.64 4.63 12.86
C ASP A 397 24.12 5.01 14.26
N GLN A 398 22.89 5.51 14.32
CA GLN A 398 22.19 5.85 15.55
C GLN A 398 21.28 4.70 15.96
N ARG A 399 21.16 4.48 17.27
CA ARG A 399 20.17 3.55 17.82
C ARG A 399 18.76 4.04 17.49
N ILE A 400 17.96 3.18 16.87
CA ILE A 400 16.55 3.43 16.64
C ILE A 400 15.73 3.23 17.93
N ASN A 401 14.53 3.79 17.99
CA ASN A 401 13.59 3.56 19.09
C ASN A 401 12.33 2.86 18.57
N LEU A 402 12.08 1.65 19.06
CA LEU A 402 10.83 0.89 18.89
C LEU A 402 9.93 0.98 20.12
N LEU A 403 10.52 1.27 21.28
CA LEU A 403 9.80 1.30 22.55
C LEU A 403 8.65 2.28 22.55
N ASN A 404 8.83 3.53 22.16
CA ASN A 404 7.81 4.58 22.36
C ASN A 404 6.45 4.28 21.71
N SER A 405 6.45 3.44 20.67
CA SER A 405 5.28 3.06 19.89
C SER A 405 4.82 1.63 20.12
N GLY A 406 5.42 0.88 21.06
CA GLY A 406 5.16 -0.56 21.20
C GLY A 406 5.54 -1.35 19.93
N GLY A 407 6.57 -0.91 19.21
CA GLY A 407 7.04 -1.55 17.98
C GLY A 407 6.25 -1.20 16.72
N HIS A 408 5.30 -0.28 16.79
CA HIS A 408 4.49 0.13 15.63
C HIS A 408 5.18 1.19 14.75
N ASP A 409 6.11 1.95 15.32
CA ASP A 409 6.82 3.04 14.66
C ASP A 409 8.32 3.01 15.03
N ALA A 410 9.18 2.67 14.07
CA ALA A 410 10.63 2.70 14.21
C ALA A 410 11.16 4.13 14.07
N GLN A 411 11.49 4.76 15.21
CA GLN A 411 11.84 6.17 15.31
C GLN A 411 13.36 6.40 15.23
N PHE A 412 13.78 7.32 14.36
CA PHE A 412 15.17 7.76 14.20
C PHE A 412 15.23 9.10 13.45
N ASN A 413 16.39 9.76 13.51
CA ASN A 413 16.58 11.09 12.91
C ASN A 413 16.61 11.04 11.37
N ASN A 414 16.20 12.14 10.73
CA ASN A 414 16.19 12.30 9.26
C ASN A 414 15.42 11.19 8.53
N ARG A 415 14.36 10.67 9.16
CA ARG A 415 13.50 9.64 8.61
C ARG A 415 12.72 10.17 7.40
N LYS A 416 12.87 9.49 6.26
CA LYS A 416 12.14 9.68 5.01
C LYS A 416 11.34 8.43 4.75
N VAL A 417 10.04 8.52 4.99
CA VAL A 417 9.13 7.37 4.84
C VAL A 417 8.70 7.25 3.39
N ALA A 418 8.77 6.05 2.83
CA ALA A 418 8.35 5.74 1.47
C ALA A 418 6.93 6.24 1.17
N PRO A 419 6.65 6.64 -0.08
CA PRO A 419 5.36 7.22 -0.47
C PRO A 419 4.25 6.18 -0.54
N PHE A 420 4.61 4.93 -0.82
CA PHE A 420 3.68 3.82 -0.87
C PHE A 420 3.85 2.93 0.35
N LYS A 421 2.72 2.57 0.96
CA LYS A 421 2.69 1.59 2.03
C LYS A 421 2.86 0.18 1.47
N PHE A 422 3.62 -0.63 2.20
CA PHE A 422 3.74 -2.07 1.94
C PHE A 422 2.59 -2.82 2.62
N LEU A 423 2.29 -4.04 2.20
CA LEU A 423 1.20 -4.81 2.78
C LEU A 423 1.68 -5.68 3.95
N VAL A 424 0.88 -5.72 5.01
CA VAL A 424 0.97 -6.72 6.08
C VAL A 424 -0.35 -7.49 6.11
N LYS A 425 -0.28 -8.79 5.82
CA LYS A 425 -1.35 -9.74 6.07
C LYS A 425 -1.17 -10.30 7.47
N HIS A 426 -2.14 -10.08 8.34
CA HIS A 426 -2.04 -10.41 9.77
C HIS A 426 -3.05 -11.48 10.14
N TYR A 427 -2.61 -12.53 10.83
CA TYR A 427 -3.39 -13.73 11.16
C TYR A 427 -3.43 -13.95 12.68
N PRO A 428 -3.96 -12.98 13.46
CA PRO A 428 -3.78 -12.95 14.92
C PRO A 428 -4.39 -14.16 15.63
N LEU A 429 -5.50 -14.67 15.09
CA LEU A 429 -6.31 -15.76 15.63
C LEU A 429 -6.61 -16.76 14.52
N ARG A 430 -6.60 -18.06 14.85
CA ARG A 430 -6.64 -19.15 13.85
C ARG A 430 -7.78 -20.15 14.05
N SER A 431 -8.38 -20.17 15.24
CA SER A 431 -9.59 -20.93 15.58
C SER A 431 -10.14 -20.41 16.92
N GLN A 432 -11.34 -20.82 17.31
CA GLN A 432 -11.92 -20.52 18.62
C GLN A 432 -10.99 -20.99 19.74
N MET A 433 -10.59 -22.27 19.70
CA MET A 433 -9.74 -22.87 20.73
C MET A 433 -8.36 -22.21 20.79
N HIS A 434 -7.77 -21.91 19.63
CA HIS A 434 -6.50 -21.18 19.58
C HIS A 434 -6.65 -19.78 20.18
N ALA A 435 -7.71 -19.05 19.84
CA ALA A 435 -7.94 -17.70 20.35
C ALA A 435 -8.12 -17.67 21.86
N GLU A 436 -8.91 -18.60 22.41
CA GLU A 436 -9.11 -18.73 23.86
C GLU A 436 -7.79 -19.01 24.58
N ARG A 437 -7.00 -19.97 24.08
CA ARG A 437 -5.68 -20.27 24.63
C ARG A 437 -4.74 -19.06 24.56
N LYS A 438 -4.60 -18.47 23.36
CA LYS A 438 -3.71 -17.31 23.13
C LYS A 438 -4.10 -16.15 24.05
N ILE A 439 -5.36 -15.76 24.08
CA ILE A 439 -5.79 -14.55 24.81
C ILE A 439 -5.80 -14.78 26.32
N PHE A 440 -6.44 -15.85 26.80
CA PHE A 440 -6.73 -16.01 28.23
C PHE A 440 -5.69 -16.77 29.02
N LEU A 441 -4.92 -17.67 28.38
CA LEU A 441 -3.88 -18.44 29.06
C LEU A 441 -2.48 -17.85 28.79
N GLU A 442 -2.21 -17.49 27.55
CA GLU A 442 -0.85 -17.14 27.11
C GLU A 442 -0.55 -15.63 27.16
N ARG A 443 -1.57 -14.76 27.09
CA ARG A 443 -1.40 -13.30 26.97
C ARG A 443 -1.89 -12.53 28.19
N LYS A 444 -3.21 -12.42 28.42
CA LYS A 444 -3.79 -11.58 29.48
C LYS A 444 -3.15 -11.77 30.87
N PRO A 445 -2.87 -13.00 31.34
CA PRO A 445 -2.23 -13.21 32.65
C PRO A 445 -0.79 -12.68 32.73
N LYS A 446 -0.09 -12.66 31.60
CA LYS A 446 1.32 -12.28 31.50
C LYS A 446 1.54 -10.79 31.29
N PHE A 447 0.54 -10.04 30.85
CA PHE A 447 0.68 -8.61 30.64
C PHE A 447 0.93 -7.87 31.96
N MET A 448 1.92 -6.98 31.92
CA MET A 448 2.24 -6.06 33.01
C MET A 448 1.28 -4.87 33.01
N ASP A 449 0.73 -4.52 34.17
CA ASP A 449 -0.24 -3.42 34.27
C ASP A 449 0.40 -2.06 33.95
N GLU A 450 1.69 -1.90 34.20
CA GLU A 450 2.46 -0.71 33.81
C GLU A 450 2.47 -0.46 32.28
N LEU A 451 2.53 -1.53 31.48
CA LEU A 451 2.49 -1.41 30.02
C LEU A 451 1.07 -1.12 29.52
N LYS A 452 0.04 -1.68 30.17
CA LYS A 452 -1.36 -1.35 29.88
C LYS A 452 -1.67 0.12 30.14
N ASN A 453 -1.12 0.69 31.23
CA ASN A 453 -1.27 2.11 31.55
C ASN A 453 -0.58 3.03 30.52
N LYS A 454 0.39 2.51 29.77
CA LYS A 454 1.00 3.19 28.60
C LYS A 454 0.23 2.96 27.29
N GLY A 455 -0.94 2.32 27.35
CA GLY A 455 -1.77 2.03 26.19
C GLY A 455 -1.36 0.77 25.41
N TRP A 456 -0.43 -0.04 25.92
CA TRP A 456 -0.02 -1.28 25.24
C TRP A 456 -0.92 -2.45 25.61
N HIS A 457 -0.99 -3.44 24.73
CA HIS A 457 -1.74 -4.68 24.96
C HIS A 457 -3.25 -4.47 25.21
N ILE A 458 -3.80 -3.33 24.77
CA ILE A 458 -5.20 -2.96 24.95
C ILE A 458 -6.14 -3.63 23.92
N GLN A 459 -5.60 -4.27 22.88
CA GLN A 459 -6.40 -4.86 21.79
C GLN A 459 -7.32 -6.00 22.25
N TYR A 460 -7.09 -6.57 23.44
CA TYR A 460 -7.96 -7.59 24.03
C TYR A 460 -8.85 -7.05 25.16
N ASN A 461 -8.87 -5.73 25.35
CA ASN A 461 -9.81 -5.08 26.26
C ASN A 461 -11.23 -5.28 25.73
N GLY A 462 -12.16 -5.61 26.62
CA GLY A 462 -13.56 -5.89 26.25
C GLY A 462 -13.83 -7.31 25.75
N ILE A 463 -12.81 -8.12 25.47
CA ILE A 463 -12.97 -9.54 25.12
C ILE A 463 -13.16 -10.38 26.39
N ASN A 464 -14.17 -11.24 26.42
CA ASN A 464 -14.54 -12.08 27.56
C ASN A 464 -14.47 -13.57 27.22
N ASN A 465 -14.33 -14.41 28.24
CA ASN A 465 -14.44 -15.86 28.08
C ASN A 465 -15.81 -16.22 27.48
N GLY A 466 -15.83 -17.04 26.44
CA GLY A 466 -17.05 -17.44 25.74
C GLY A 466 -17.44 -16.53 24.57
N ASP A 467 -16.72 -15.43 24.32
CA ASP A 467 -16.90 -14.65 23.08
C ASP A 467 -16.56 -15.51 21.84
N SER A 468 -17.30 -15.31 20.75
CA SER A 468 -16.98 -15.95 19.47
C SER A 468 -15.81 -15.24 18.80
N PHE A 469 -14.76 -15.98 18.49
CA PHE A 469 -13.64 -15.51 17.68
C PHE A 469 -13.78 -15.86 16.19
N LEU A 470 -14.82 -16.62 15.84
CA LEU A 470 -15.18 -16.86 14.45
C LEU A 470 -15.95 -15.66 13.91
N ARG A 471 -15.53 -15.16 12.75
CA ARG A 471 -16.21 -14.05 12.06
C ARG A 471 -17.17 -14.57 11.01
N ASN A 472 -18.26 -13.83 10.81
CA ASN A 472 -19.17 -14.10 9.72
C ASN A 472 -18.49 -13.69 8.39
N PRO A 473 -18.30 -14.61 7.41
CA PRO A 473 -17.69 -14.27 6.12
C PRO A 473 -18.47 -13.17 5.38
N ASN A 474 -19.77 -13.03 5.65
CA ASN A 474 -20.58 -11.96 5.09
C ASN A 474 -20.10 -10.57 5.55
N GLU A 475 -19.50 -10.43 6.73
CA GLU A 475 -19.02 -9.13 7.21
C GLU A 475 -17.59 -8.79 6.77
N LEU A 476 -16.98 -9.63 5.92
CA LEU A 476 -15.57 -9.54 5.53
C LEU A 476 -15.42 -9.46 4.01
N PHE A 477 -14.24 -9.05 3.56
CA PHE A 477 -13.84 -9.09 2.16
C PHE A 477 -13.21 -10.44 1.82
N LEU A 478 -13.57 -11.02 0.68
CA LEU A 478 -12.85 -12.15 0.13
C LEU A 478 -11.53 -11.68 -0.50
N TYR A 479 -10.41 -12.27 -0.07
CA TYR A 479 -9.09 -11.96 -0.60
C TYR A 479 -8.79 -12.81 -1.84
N SER A 480 -8.63 -12.14 -2.97
CA SER A 480 -7.91 -12.66 -4.13
C SER A 480 -6.85 -11.64 -4.52
N LYS A 481 -5.64 -12.09 -4.92
CA LYS A 481 -4.52 -11.19 -5.22
C LYS A 481 -4.89 -10.17 -6.30
N ASN A 482 -5.49 -10.64 -7.40
CA ASN A 482 -5.85 -9.79 -8.54
C ASN A 482 -6.92 -8.74 -8.18
N ASN A 483 -7.98 -9.14 -7.46
CA ASN A 483 -9.04 -8.19 -7.07
C ASN A 483 -8.51 -7.24 -6.00
N PHE A 484 -7.68 -7.73 -5.07
CA PHE A 484 -7.09 -6.88 -4.04
C PHE A 484 -6.23 -5.76 -4.63
N SER A 485 -5.29 -6.11 -5.52
CA SER A 485 -4.34 -5.16 -6.11
C SER A 485 -5.02 -4.06 -6.93
N SER A 486 -6.09 -4.40 -7.64
CA SER A 486 -6.82 -3.49 -8.53
C SER A 486 -7.93 -2.73 -7.81
N CYS A 487 -8.79 -3.40 -7.06
CA CYS A 487 -9.97 -2.81 -6.43
C CYS A 487 -9.64 -2.02 -5.17
N PHE A 488 -8.56 -2.36 -4.45
CA PHE A 488 -8.15 -1.66 -3.23
C PHE A 488 -6.86 -0.86 -3.43
N LEU A 489 -6.63 -0.37 -4.66
CA LEU A 489 -5.40 0.34 -5.02
C LEU A 489 -5.09 1.51 -4.06
N VAL A 490 -6.05 2.40 -3.84
CA VAL A 490 -5.87 3.56 -2.94
C VAL A 490 -5.66 3.09 -1.51
N GLU A 491 -6.51 2.19 -1.01
CA GLU A 491 -6.49 1.74 0.38
C GLU A 491 -5.20 1.00 0.72
N ARG A 492 -4.76 0.08 -0.14
CA ARG A 492 -3.54 -0.72 0.11
C ARG A 492 -2.28 0.14 0.12
N LEU A 493 -2.21 1.19 -0.70
CA LEU A 493 -1.02 2.03 -0.84
C LEU A 493 -0.95 3.16 0.20
N SER A 494 -2.06 3.47 0.89
CA SER A 494 -2.15 4.66 1.76
C SER A 494 -2.72 4.38 3.15
N ASN A 495 -3.32 3.21 3.36
CA ASN A 495 -4.15 2.89 4.53
C ASN A 495 -5.29 3.91 4.75
N LEU A 496 -5.78 4.56 3.67
CA LEU A 496 -6.81 5.57 3.82
C LEU A 496 -8.16 5.01 4.31
N TYR A 497 -8.39 3.69 4.31
CA TYR A 497 -9.68 3.05 4.67
C TYR A 497 -10.38 3.59 5.95
N ASN A 498 -9.63 4.08 6.94
CA ASN A 498 -10.11 4.37 8.30
C ASN A 498 -10.03 5.84 8.78
N TRP A 499 -9.84 6.84 7.90
CA TRP A 499 -9.83 8.24 8.38
C TRP A 499 -11.24 8.70 8.78
N LEU A 500 -11.48 8.68 10.09
CA LEU A 500 -12.59 9.32 10.79
C LEU A 500 -12.05 10.17 11.94
#